data_AF-A0A452ZZF9-F1
#
_entry.id   AF-A0A452ZZF9-F1
#
_cell.length_a   1.000
_cell.length_b   1.000
_cell.length_c   1.000
_cell.angle_alpha   90.00
_cell.angle_beta   90.00
_cell.angle_gamma   90.00
#
_symmetry.space_group_name_H-M   'P 1'
#
loop_
_entity.id
_entity.type
_entity.pdbx_description
1 polymer ?
#
loop_
_entity_poly.entity_id
_entity_poly.type
_entity_poly.pdbx_seq_one_letter_code
_entity_poly.pdbx_strand_id
1 'polypeptide(L)'
;MERWFNDSSEDIRTCCDKALQTLRAQYGWETLDVTVPEIEEMRLAHYVTIGSECTASLAKYLDKLKRSEIGWDVRVALGVYGSFSSRAYLNSQRLRNRQMFFHKEIFKTADVIVSPMTGVTAYTLQDDALSSGELDYINGAALIRYSIAGNFLGLPAITVMVTDI
;
A
#
# COMPACT_ATOMS: atom_id res chain seq x y z
N MET A 1 -6.93 -15.30 -12.85
CA MET A 1 -6.32 -14.19 -12.10
C MET A 1 -7.27 -13.85 -10.97
N GLU A 2 -6.81 -13.86 -9.73
CA GLU A 2 -7.65 -13.57 -8.56
C GLU A 2 -8.01 -12.08 -8.53
N ARG A 3 -9.22 -11.74 -8.07
CA ARG A 3 -9.68 -10.34 -7.96
C ARG A 3 -8.84 -9.63 -6.91
N TRP A 4 -8.43 -8.37 -7.17
CA TRP A 4 -7.60 -7.60 -6.23
C TRP A 4 -8.21 -7.52 -4.82
N PHE A 5 -9.53 -7.31 -4.71
CA PHE A 5 -10.26 -7.30 -3.44
C PHE A 5 -10.11 -8.60 -2.62
N ASN A 6 -9.89 -9.73 -3.29
CA ASN A 6 -9.80 -11.05 -2.68
C ASN A 6 -8.36 -11.43 -2.30
N ASP A 7 -7.36 -10.60 -2.61
CA ASP A 7 -5.95 -10.81 -2.28
C ASP A 7 -5.68 -10.47 -0.80
N SER A 8 -6.42 -11.17 0.06
CA SER A 8 -6.41 -11.07 1.52
C SER A 8 -6.77 -12.42 2.14
N SER A 9 -6.56 -12.57 3.44
CA SER A 9 -7.07 -13.72 4.18
C SER A 9 -8.61 -13.80 4.12
N GLU A 10 -9.14 -15.02 4.27
CA GLU A 10 -10.56 -15.32 4.10
C GLU A 10 -11.45 -14.59 5.11
N ASP A 11 -11.00 -14.45 6.36
CA ASP A 11 -11.66 -13.72 7.43
C ASP A 11 -11.84 -12.23 7.08
N ILE A 12 -10.80 -11.60 6.55
CA ILE A 12 -10.83 -10.19 6.10
C ILE A 12 -11.83 -10.03 4.95
N ARG A 13 -11.72 -10.87 3.92
CA ARG A 13 -12.62 -10.83 2.76
C ARG A 13 -14.07 -11.00 3.21
N THR A 14 -14.33 -11.99 4.06
CA THR A 14 -15.67 -12.28 4.59
C THR A 14 -16.25 -11.10 5.36
N CYS A 15 -15.45 -10.42 6.20
CA CYS A 15 -15.91 -9.24 6.94
C CYS A 15 -16.22 -8.06 6.00
N CYS A 16 -15.35 -7.81 5.02
CA CYS A 16 -15.56 -6.73 4.06
C CYS A 16 -16.79 -6.98 3.17
N ASP A 17 -16.99 -8.22 2.71
CA ASP A 17 -18.17 -8.63 1.94
C ASP A 17 -19.46 -8.44 2.74
N LYS A 18 -19.48 -8.83 4.02
CA LYS A 18 -20.62 -8.59 4.91
C LYS A 18 -20.90 -7.10 5.08
N ALA A 19 -19.88 -6.28 5.26
CA ALA A 19 -20.04 -4.83 5.39
C ALA A 19 -20.66 -4.21 4.12
N LEU A 20 -20.20 -4.63 2.93
CA LEU A 20 -20.78 -4.21 1.65
C LEU A 20 -22.24 -4.66 1.51
N GLN A 21 -22.58 -5.88 1.93
CA GLN A 21 -23.96 -6.37 1.94
C GLN A 21 -24.85 -5.57 2.88
N THR A 22 -24.36 -5.21 4.07
CA THR A 22 -25.07 -4.36 5.02
C THR A 22 -25.32 -2.96 4.46
N LEU A 23 -24.32 -2.34 3.82
CA LEU A 23 -24.47 -1.03 3.17
C LEU A 23 -25.52 -1.07 2.06
N ARG A 24 -25.53 -2.13 1.26
CA ARG A 24 -26.55 -2.36 0.23
C ARG A 24 -27.94 -2.54 0.84
N ALA A 25 -28.09 -3.38 1.86
CA ALA A 25 -29.38 -3.69 2.47
C ALA A 25 -30.00 -2.51 3.24
N GLN A 26 -29.18 -1.74 3.97
CA GLN A 26 -29.64 -0.66 4.82
C GLN A 26 -29.76 0.68 4.08
N TYR A 27 -28.86 0.96 3.14
CA TYR A 27 -28.74 2.27 2.50
C TYR A 27 -28.86 2.23 0.98
N GLY A 28 -29.09 1.06 0.38
CA GLY A 28 -29.29 0.92 -1.05
C GLY A 28 -28.01 1.12 -1.89
N TRP A 29 -26.83 0.98 -1.30
CA TRP A 29 -25.57 1.10 -2.04
C TRP A 29 -25.49 0.09 -3.18
N GLU A 30 -25.04 0.56 -4.34
CA GLU A 30 -24.77 -0.28 -5.51
C GLU A 30 -23.28 -0.59 -5.62
N THR A 31 -22.96 -1.85 -5.95
CA THR A 31 -21.58 -2.29 -6.17
C THR A 31 -21.34 -2.43 -7.67
N LEU A 32 -20.32 -1.73 -8.17
CA LEU A 32 -19.85 -1.81 -9.54
C LEU A 32 -18.51 -2.55 -9.58
N ASP A 33 -18.40 -3.59 -10.41
CA ASP A 33 -17.12 -4.24 -10.68
C ASP A 33 -16.25 -3.29 -11.53
N VAL A 34 -15.11 -2.86 -10.98
CA VAL A 34 -14.13 -2.01 -11.66
C VAL A 34 -12.76 -2.69 -11.72
N THR A 35 -11.98 -2.37 -12.75
CA THR A 35 -10.59 -2.84 -12.87
C THR A 35 -9.64 -1.67 -12.64
N VAL A 36 -8.69 -1.83 -11.72
CA VAL A 36 -7.54 -0.92 -11.57
C VAL A 36 -6.39 -1.49 -12.39
N PRO A 37 -6.07 -0.95 -13.57
CA PRO A 37 -5.01 -1.48 -14.43
C PRO A 37 -3.64 -1.20 -13.81
N GLU A 38 -2.66 -2.03 -14.17
CA GLU A 38 -1.24 -1.77 -13.86
C GLU A 38 -0.96 -1.59 -12.36
N ILE A 39 -1.65 -2.36 -11.53
CA ILE A 39 -1.60 -2.20 -10.08
C ILE A 39 -0.20 -2.54 -9.50
N GLU A 40 0.51 -3.47 -10.15
CA GLU A 40 1.88 -3.81 -9.76
C GLU A 40 2.88 -2.73 -10.20
N GLU A 41 2.70 -2.15 -11.39
CA GLU A 41 3.50 -1.01 -11.84
C GLU A 41 3.26 0.19 -10.94
N MET A 42 2.03 0.41 -10.47
CA MET A 42 1.72 1.43 -9.46
C MET A 42 2.47 1.16 -8.15
N ARG A 43 2.48 -0.08 -7.66
CA ARG A 43 3.23 -0.47 -6.45
C ARG A 43 4.72 -0.20 -6.60
N LEU A 44 5.33 -0.62 -7.71
CA LEU A 44 6.75 -0.38 -7.97
C LEU A 44 7.06 1.12 -8.08
N ALA A 45 6.22 1.88 -8.78
CA ALA A 45 6.39 3.32 -8.92
C ALA A 45 6.26 4.06 -7.58
N HIS A 46 5.35 3.63 -6.71
CA HIS A 46 5.23 4.13 -5.35
C HIS A 46 6.54 3.91 -4.56
N TYR A 47 7.07 2.68 -4.54
CA TYR A 47 8.31 2.37 -3.82
C TYR A 47 9.53 3.17 -4.31
N VAL A 48 9.67 3.32 -5.63
CA VAL A 48 10.75 4.15 -6.20
C VAL A 48 10.58 5.61 -5.77
N THR A 49 9.35 6.13 -5.78
CA THR A 49 9.07 7.53 -5.43
C THR A 49 9.38 7.80 -3.95
N ILE A 50 8.77 7.04 -3.04
CA ILE A 50 8.97 7.23 -1.59
C ILE A 50 10.43 6.95 -1.21
N GLY A 51 11.05 5.92 -1.75
CA GLY A 51 12.44 5.57 -1.43
C GLY A 51 13.44 6.63 -1.88
N SER A 52 13.28 7.15 -3.11
CA SER A 52 14.14 8.21 -3.64
C SER A 52 13.99 9.51 -2.84
N GLU A 53 12.76 9.88 -2.48
CA GLU A 53 12.49 11.11 -1.73
C GLU A 53 12.97 10.99 -0.27
N CYS A 54 12.76 9.84 0.38
CA CYS A 54 13.28 9.56 1.71
C CYS A 54 14.80 9.66 1.76
N THR A 55 15.51 8.99 0.84
CA THR A 55 16.98 9.01 0.81
C THR A 55 17.54 10.40 0.51
N ALA A 56 16.93 11.14 -0.43
CA ALA A 56 17.30 12.52 -0.71
C ALA A 56 17.11 13.43 0.52
N SER A 57 16.01 13.28 1.24
CA SER A 57 15.71 14.07 2.46
C SER A 57 16.66 13.75 3.62
N LEU A 58 17.00 12.46 3.76
CA LEU A 58 17.83 11.98 4.87
C LEU A 58 19.33 12.08 4.62
N ALA A 59 19.78 12.31 3.38
CA ALA A 59 21.19 12.27 2.97
C ALA A 59 22.14 12.99 3.95
N LYS A 60 21.85 14.26 4.27
CA LYS A 60 22.70 15.07 5.17
C LYS A 60 22.80 14.56 6.61
N TYR A 61 21.86 13.72 7.05
CA TYR A 61 21.83 13.13 8.38
C TYR A 61 22.50 11.76 8.38
N LEU A 62 22.31 10.98 7.32
CA LEU A 62 22.88 9.64 7.18
C LEU A 62 24.41 9.65 7.22
N ASP A 63 25.05 10.69 6.67
CA ASP A 63 26.51 10.86 6.73
C ASP A 63 27.04 11.06 8.16
N LYS A 64 26.18 11.51 9.08
CA LYS A 64 26.54 11.82 10.48
C LYS A 64 26.08 10.76 11.47
N LEU A 65 25.10 9.94 11.10
CA LEU A 65 24.54 8.89 11.94
C LEU A 65 25.50 7.71 12.01
N LYS A 66 25.69 7.15 13.21
CA LYS A 66 26.42 5.89 13.32
C LYS A 66 25.52 4.78 12.81
N ARG A 67 26.06 3.87 11.99
CA ARG A 67 25.31 2.71 11.47
C ARG A 67 24.67 1.85 12.58
N SER A 68 25.23 1.87 13.79
CA SER A 68 24.69 1.19 14.98
C SER A 68 23.44 1.85 15.57
N GLU A 69 23.16 3.11 15.23
CA GLU A 69 21.99 3.86 15.67
C GLU A 69 20.77 3.65 14.75
N ILE A 70 20.95 2.89 13.66
CA ILE A 70 19.92 2.61 12.65
C ILE A 70 19.50 1.15 12.75
N GLY A 71 18.19 0.91 12.88
CA GLY A 71 17.58 -0.42 12.84
C GLY A 71 18.00 -1.22 11.60
N TRP A 72 18.10 -2.54 11.75
CA TRP A 72 18.63 -3.40 10.67
C TRP A 72 17.69 -3.43 9.46
N ASP A 73 16.39 -3.43 9.70
CA ASP A 73 15.31 -3.26 8.72
C ASP A 73 15.47 -1.97 7.90
N VAL A 74 15.66 -0.83 8.59
CA VAL A 74 15.85 0.48 7.95
C VAL A 74 17.13 0.50 7.13
N ARG A 75 18.20 -0.15 7.60
CA ARG A 75 19.46 -0.26 6.85
C ARG A 75 19.28 -1.05 5.55
N VAL A 76 18.49 -2.12 5.56
CA VAL A 76 18.16 -2.86 4.34
C VAL A 76 17.33 -1.98 3.41
N ALA A 77 16.29 -1.32 3.92
CA ALA A 77 15.43 -0.43 3.13
C ALA A 77 16.22 0.72 2.49
N LEU A 78 17.08 1.40 3.25
CA LEU A 78 17.96 2.47 2.74
C LEU A 78 18.93 1.97 1.67
N GLY A 79 19.45 0.75 1.81
CA GLY A 79 20.28 0.13 0.78
C GLY A 79 19.52 -0.07 -0.54
N VAL A 80 18.28 -0.54 -0.47
CA VAL A 80 17.40 -0.67 -1.65
C VAL A 80 17.05 0.70 -2.22
N TYR A 81 16.62 1.64 -1.38
CA TYR A 81 16.20 2.97 -1.83
C TYR A 81 17.33 3.77 -2.48
N GLY A 82 18.55 3.66 -1.94
CA GLY A 82 19.73 4.29 -2.52
C GLY A 82 20.17 3.69 -3.88
N SER A 83 19.62 2.53 -4.27
CA SER A 83 19.92 1.91 -5.57
C SER A 83 19.06 2.43 -6.73
N PHE A 84 18.00 3.20 -6.43
CA PHE A 84 17.11 3.70 -7.47
C PHE A 84 17.76 4.82 -8.29
N SER A 85 17.76 4.65 -9.61
CA SER A 85 18.30 5.66 -10.54
C SER A 85 17.34 6.83 -10.75
N SER A 86 17.87 7.98 -11.17
CA SER A 86 17.06 9.13 -11.62
C SER A 86 16.10 8.77 -12.75
N ARG A 87 16.51 7.86 -13.66
CA ARG A 87 15.65 7.33 -14.72
C ARG A 87 14.45 6.56 -14.15
N ALA A 88 14.66 5.76 -13.11
CA ALA A 88 13.58 5.04 -12.44
C ALA A 88 12.59 6.04 -11.84
N TYR A 89 13.08 7.04 -11.10
CA TYR A 89 12.23 8.08 -10.50
C TYR A 89 11.39 8.83 -11.54
N LEU A 90 11.97 9.28 -12.65
CA LEU A 90 11.25 9.97 -13.72
C LEU A 90 10.17 9.08 -14.36
N ASN A 91 10.45 7.79 -14.54
CA ASN A 91 9.46 6.85 -15.05
C ASN A 91 8.34 6.60 -14.04
N SER A 92 8.64 6.55 -12.76
CA SER A 92 7.63 6.45 -11.70
C SER A 92 6.70 7.66 -11.69
N GLN A 93 7.19 8.88 -11.92
CA GLN A 93 6.32 10.05 -12.01
C GLN A 93 5.40 10.02 -13.26
N ARG A 94 5.86 9.44 -14.37
CA ARG A 94 5.01 9.19 -15.55
C ARG A 94 3.92 8.17 -15.26
N LEU A 95 4.27 7.08 -14.58
CA LEU A 95 3.31 6.08 -14.11
C LEU A 95 2.30 6.69 -13.13
N ARG A 96 2.72 7.60 -12.24
CA ARG A 96 1.84 8.34 -11.34
C ARG A 96 0.73 9.08 -12.10
N ASN A 97 1.09 9.80 -13.17
CA ASN A 97 0.12 10.50 -14.00
C ASN A 97 -0.83 9.52 -14.72
N ARG A 98 -0.30 8.42 -15.26
CA ARG A 98 -1.10 7.37 -15.91
C ARG A 98 -2.09 6.72 -14.94
N GLN A 99 -1.65 6.43 -13.72
CA GLN A 99 -2.49 5.87 -12.66
C GLN A 99 -3.57 6.85 -12.21
N MET A 100 -3.24 8.14 -12.08
CA MET A 100 -4.22 9.19 -11.83
C MET A 100 -5.30 9.26 -12.93
N PHE A 101 -4.92 9.08 -14.20
CA PHE A 101 -5.89 9.00 -15.29
C PHE A 101 -6.84 7.81 -15.12
N PHE A 102 -6.32 6.60 -14.85
CA PHE A 102 -7.19 5.42 -14.63
C PHE A 102 -8.16 5.61 -13.47
N HIS A 103 -7.70 6.15 -12.34
CA HIS A 103 -8.56 6.39 -11.19
C HIS A 103 -9.63 7.45 -11.49
N LYS A 104 -9.29 8.51 -12.25
CA LYS A 104 -10.28 9.49 -12.71
C LYS A 104 -11.36 8.88 -13.61
N GLU A 105 -11.00 7.95 -14.48
CA GLU A 105 -11.99 7.24 -15.31
C GLU A 105 -12.91 6.35 -14.46
N ILE A 106 -12.36 5.65 -13.46
CA ILE A 106 -13.16 4.86 -12.50
C ILE A 106 -14.15 5.76 -11.75
N PHE A 107 -13.69 6.93 -11.27
CA PHE A 107 -14.52 7.88 -10.55
C PHE A 107 -15.61 8.58 -11.40
N LYS A 108 -15.63 8.39 -12.72
CA LYS A 108 -16.78 8.81 -13.54
C LYS A 108 -17.99 7.89 -13.35
N THR A 109 -17.77 6.67 -12.87
CA THR A 109 -18.79 5.62 -12.74
C THR A 109 -19.01 5.13 -11.31
N ALA A 110 -18.11 5.48 -10.39
CA ALA A 110 -18.18 5.10 -8.98
C ALA A 110 -17.82 6.30 -8.10
N ASP A 111 -18.54 6.50 -7.01
CA ASP A 111 -18.26 7.60 -6.07
C ASP A 111 -17.05 7.30 -5.16
N VAL A 112 -16.85 6.01 -4.83
CA VAL A 112 -15.77 5.53 -3.96
C VAL A 112 -15.23 4.20 -4.47
N ILE A 113 -13.96 3.92 -4.17
CA ILE A 113 -13.37 2.59 -4.33
C ILE A 113 -13.29 1.97 -2.93
N VAL A 114 -13.87 0.78 -2.77
CA VAL A 114 -13.83 0.04 -1.51
C VAL A 114 -12.89 -1.16 -1.65
N SER A 115 -12.00 -1.34 -0.68
CA SER A 115 -11.14 -2.49 -0.53
C SER A 115 -10.96 -2.81 0.95
N PRO A 116 -10.45 -4.01 1.31
CA PRO A 116 -9.81 -4.19 2.60
C PRO A 116 -8.72 -3.13 2.83
N MET A 117 -8.43 -2.81 4.09
CA MET A 117 -7.28 -1.95 4.39
C MET A 117 -5.96 -2.72 4.32
N THR A 118 -5.95 -3.96 4.81
CA THR A 118 -4.79 -4.85 4.83
C THR A 118 -5.17 -6.22 4.27
N GLY A 119 -4.19 -6.95 3.73
CA GLY A 119 -4.36 -8.34 3.27
C GLY A 119 -4.24 -9.39 4.36
N VAL A 120 -3.72 -9.02 5.53
CA VAL A 120 -3.56 -9.88 6.71
C VAL A 120 -3.92 -9.11 7.97
N THR A 121 -4.28 -9.84 9.03
CA THR A 121 -4.48 -9.30 10.38
C THR A 121 -3.15 -9.12 11.11
N ALA A 122 -3.20 -8.56 12.31
CA ALA A 122 -2.02 -8.44 13.16
C ALA A 122 -1.40 -9.83 13.40
N TYR A 123 -0.11 -9.96 13.12
CA TYR A 123 0.63 -11.21 13.27
C TYR A 123 1.54 -11.16 14.50
N THR A 124 1.90 -12.33 15.01
CA THR A 124 2.76 -12.47 16.19
C THR A 124 4.19 -12.03 15.86
N LEU A 125 4.78 -11.21 16.73
CA LEU A 125 6.19 -10.85 16.65
C LEU A 125 7.07 -12.09 16.78
N GLN A 126 8.12 -12.19 15.97
CA GLN A 126 9.11 -13.25 16.13
C GLN A 126 9.92 -13.05 17.42
N ASP A 127 10.36 -14.16 18.04
CA ASP A 127 11.05 -14.16 19.33
C ASP A 127 12.33 -13.28 19.32
N ASP A 128 13.00 -13.19 18.17
CA ASP A 128 14.24 -12.43 18.00
C ASP A 128 14.04 -10.98 17.53
N ALA A 129 12.82 -10.59 17.15
CA ALA A 129 12.53 -9.28 16.54
C ALA A 129 12.93 -8.10 17.44
N LEU A 130 12.88 -8.26 18.77
CA LEU A 130 13.32 -7.23 19.72
C LEU A 130 14.83 -7.00 19.71
N SER A 131 15.61 -8.00 19.30
CA SER A 131 17.08 -7.96 19.31
C SER A 131 17.66 -7.52 17.97
N SER A 132 17.05 -7.95 16.87
CA SER A 132 17.55 -7.78 15.50
C SER A 132 16.68 -6.86 14.63
N GLY A 133 15.46 -6.55 15.06
CA GLY A 133 14.40 -6.08 14.17
C GLY A 133 13.83 -7.21 13.32
N GLU A 134 12.86 -6.90 12.46
CA GLU A 134 12.24 -7.88 11.58
C GLU A 134 12.11 -7.29 10.17
N LEU A 135 12.36 -8.11 9.15
CA LEU A 135 12.06 -7.77 7.75
C LEU A 135 11.25 -8.90 7.12
N ASP A 136 9.95 -8.94 7.43
CA ASP A 136 9.00 -9.83 6.77
C ASP A 136 8.40 -9.13 5.55
N TYR A 137 9.00 -9.39 4.38
CA TYR A 137 8.52 -8.79 3.14
C TYR A 137 7.15 -9.34 2.70
N ILE A 138 6.80 -10.56 3.09
CA ILE A 138 5.54 -11.20 2.67
C ILE A 138 4.38 -10.55 3.41
N ASN A 139 4.44 -10.52 4.75
CA ASN A 139 3.42 -9.85 5.55
C ASN A 139 3.45 -8.34 5.35
N GLY A 140 4.64 -7.73 5.23
CA GLY A 140 4.78 -6.31 4.92
C GLY A 140 4.11 -5.91 3.60
N ALA A 141 4.24 -6.72 2.55
CA ALA A 141 3.55 -6.47 1.28
C ALA A 141 2.03 -6.60 1.41
N ALA A 142 1.54 -7.60 2.14
CA ALA A 142 0.10 -7.77 2.39
C ALA A 142 -0.49 -6.60 3.20
N LEU A 143 0.25 -6.04 4.16
CA LEU A 143 -0.20 -4.91 4.98
C LEU A 143 -0.42 -3.61 4.20
N ILE A 144 0.38 -3.36 3.15
CA ILE A 144 0.32 -2.07 2.43
C ILE A 144 -0.44 -2.14 1.10
N ARG A 145 -0.79 -3.34 0.61
CA ARG A 145 -1.28 -3.60 -0.76
C ARG A 145 -2.39 -2.65 -1.19
N TYR A 146 -3.31 -2.32 -0.28
CA TYR A 146 -4.51 -1.54 -0.58
C TYR A 146 -4.36 -0.03 -0.36
N SER A 147 -3.34 0.42 0.37
CA SER A 147 -3.17 1.84 0.71
C SER A 147 -2.33 2.63 -0.30
N ILE A 148 -1.70 1.95 -1.27
CA ILE A 148 -0.78 2.55 -2.23
C ILE A 148 -1.44 3.66 -3.03
N ALA A 149 -2.66 3.48 -3.53
CA ALA A 149 -3.34 4.50 -4.35
C ALA A 149 -3.57 5.80 -3.56
N GLY A 150 -3.99 5.70 -2.28
CA GLY A 150 -4.20 6.85 -1.41
C GLY A 150 -2.93 7.71 -1.27
N ASN A 151 -1.79 7.06 -1.01
CA ASN A 151 -0.50 7.75 -0.88
C ASN A 151 0.04 8.22 -2.23
N PHE A 152 0.16 7.31 -3.19
CA PHE A 152 0.83 7.56 -4.46
C PHE A 152 0.07 8.58 -5.31
N LEU A 153 -1.26 8.60 -5.25
CA LEU A 153 -2.07 9.52 -6.05
C LEU A 153 -2.58 10.72 -5.25
N GLY A 154 -2.44 10.70 -3.92
CA GLY A 154 -2.98 11.75 -3.04
C GLY A 154 -4.50 11.73 -2.95
N LEU A 155 -5.12 10.56 -3.14
CA LEU A 155 -6.56 10.39 -3.03
C LEU A 155 -6.95 10.33 -1.54
N PRO A 156 -8.03 11.00 -1.12
CA PRO A 156 -8.53 10.87 0.24
C PRO A 156 -8.99 9.42 0.49
N ALA A 157 -8.56 8.86 1.61
CA ALA A 157 -8.91 7.50 2.02
C ALA A 157 -9.22 7.48 3.53
N ILE A 158 -10.14 6.61 3.94
CA ILE A 158 -10.49 6.37 5.33
C ILE A 158 -10.54 4.87 5.60
N THR A 159 -10.08 4.46 6.78
CA THR A 159 -10.24 3.10 7.27
C THR A 159 -11.33 3.08 8.33
N VAL A 160 -12.28 2.16 8.18
CA VAL A 160 -13.35 1.93 9.15
C VAL A 160 -13.28 0.50 9.64
N MET A 161 -13.57 0.30 10.93
CA MET A 161 -13.69 -1.02 11.52
C MET A 161 -14.99 -1.68 11.04
N VAL A 162 -14.92 -2.93 10.58
CA VAL A 162 -16.05 -3.67 10.00
C VAL A 162 -16.37 -4.98 10.73
N THR A 163 -15.85 -5.16 11.96
CA THR A 163 -16.12 -6.32 12.81
C THR A 163 -17.48 -6.18 13.50
N ASP A 164 -18.33 -7.20 13.30
CA ASP A 164 -19.64 -7.46 13.94
C ASP A 164 -20.58 -6.24 14.14
N ILE A 165 -21.40 -5.98 13.12
CA ILE A 165 -22.77 -5.42 13.26
C ILE A 165 -23.76 -6.57 13.07
#